data_AF-A0A419EJX0-F1
#
_entry.id   AF-A0A419EJX0-F1
#
_cell.length_a   1.000
_cell.length_b   1.000
_cell.length_c   1.000
_cell.angle_alpha   90.00
_cell.angle_beta   90.00
_cell.angle_gamma   90.00
#
_symmetry.space_group_name_H-M   'P 1'
#
loop_
_entity.id
_entity.type
_entity.pdbx_description
1 polymer ?
#
loop_
_entity_poly.entity_id
_entity_poly.type
_entity_poly.pdbx_seq_one_letter_code
_entity_poly.pdbx_strand_id
1 'polypeptide(L)'
;MPMPNNQQLIRFLRRGQNNPITAREIAEHFDVSDRGVEVPIRDVIRQAIADGELIGSNNHGFFLIDKEEEYENYLKSLRSRQRGISKRIRNLQNNWRNR
;
A
#
# COMPACT_ATOMS: atom_id res chain seq x y z
N MET A 1 -21.39 -3.12 0.06
CA MET A 1 -21.19 -4.13 1.13
C MET A 1 -20.15 -3.66 2.15
N PRO A 2 -19.96 -4.34 3.31
CA PRO A 2 -18.84 -4.04 4.21
C PRO A 2 -17.49 -4.33 3.55
N MET A 3 -16.44 -3.63 3.99
CA MET A 3 -15.06 -3.85 3.51
C MET A 3 -14.61 -5.30 3.76
N PRO A 4 -13.73 -5.87 2.91
CA PRO A 4 -13.15 -7.19 3.17
C PRO A 4 -12.34 -7.17 4.46
N ASN A 5 -12.45 -8.25 5.24
CA ASN A 5 -11.54 -8.48 6.36
C ASN A 5 -10.17 -8.97 5.86
N ASN A 6 -9.17 -9.01 6.76
CA ASN A 6 -7.80 -9.42 6.41
C ASN A 6 -7.76 -10.78 5.71
N GLN A 7 -8.47 -11.79 6.22
CA GLN A 7 -8.42 -13.14 5.65
C GLN A 7 -9.00 -13.18 4.23
N GLN A 8 -10.06 -12.43 3.96
CA GLN A 8 -10.64 -12.30 2.61
C GLN A 8 -9.65 -11.60 1.67
N LEU A 9 -9.04 -10.51 2.12
CA LEU A 9 -8.06 -9.75 1.35
C LEU A 9 -6.85 -10.62 0.98
N ILE A 10 -6.25 -11.33 1.94
CA ILE A 10 -5.07 -12.17 1.71
C ILE A 10 -5.38 -13.33 0.77
N ARG A 11 -6.58 -13.93 0.84
CA ARG A 11 -6.99 -14.98 -0.11
C ARG A 11 -7.15 -14.45 -1.53
N PHE A 12 -7.50 -13.18 -1.70
CA PHE A 12 -7.68 -12.57 -3.01
C PHE A 12 -6.35 -12.07 -3.62
N LEU A 13 -5.44 -11.57 -2.78
CA LEU A 13 -4.12 -11.15 -3.24
C LEU A 13 -3.31 -12.33 -3.77
N ARG A 14 -2.55 -12.09 -4.85
CA ARG A 14 -1.65 -13.09 -5.45
C ARG A 14 -0.24 -12.95 -4.88
N ARG A 15 0.49 -14.06 -4.87
CA ARG A 15 1.90 -14.10 -4.46
C ARG A 15 2.82 -13.53 -5.53
N GLY A 16 3.80 -12.77 -5.07
CA GLY A 16 4.87 -12.21 -5.85
C GLY A 16 4.55 -10.91 -6.57
N GLN A 17 5.57 -10.06 -6.72
CA GLN A 17 5.44 -8.70 -7.26
C GLN A 17 5.02 -8.63 -8.73
N ASN A 18 5.11 -9.74 -9.45
CA ASN A 18 4.73 -9.87 -10.86
C ASN A 18 3.23 -10.11 -11.06
N ASN A 19 2.48 -10.38 -9.99
CA ASN A 19 1.03 -10.60 -10.03
C ASN A 19 0.26 -9.58 -9.17
N PRO A 20 0.50 -8.26 -9.30
CA PRO A 20 -0.16 -7.29 -8.44
C PRO A 20 -1.65 -7.16 -8.79
N ILE A 21 -2.46 -6.86 -7.78
CA ILE A 21 -3.89 -6.56 -7.88
C ILE A 21 -4.12 -5.11 -7.48
N THR A 22 -4.79 -4.34 -8.32
CA THR A 22 -5.09 -2.92 -8.08
C THR A 22 -6.16 -2.74 -7.00
N ALA A 23 -6.21 -1.55 -6.37
CA ALA A 23 -7.29 -1.20 -5.44
C ALA A 23 -8.68 -1.33 -6.08
N ARG A 24 -8.77 -1.03 -7.38
CA ARG A 24 -10.00 -1.13 -8.16
C ARG A 24 -10.45 -2.59 -8.34
N GLU A 25 -9.53 -3.48 -8.69
CA GLU A 25 -9.87 -4.91 -8.80
C GLU A 25 -10.32 -5.50 -7.47
N ILE A 26 -9.71 -5.08 -6.35
CA ILE A 26 -10.16 -5.45 -5.00
C ILE A 26 -11.57 -4.91 -4.74
N ALA A 27 -11.84 -3.65 -5.09
CA ALA A 27 -13.14 -3.03 -4.93
C ALA A 27 -14.26 -3.76 -5.70
N GLU A 28 -14.01 -4.04 -6.98
CA GLU A 28 -14.93 -4.73 -7.87
C GLU A 28 -15.22 -6.15 -7.37
N HIS A 29 -14.19 -6.86 -6.85
CA HIS A 29 -14.37 -8.20 -6.30
C HIS A 29 -15.23 -8.23 -5.03
N PHE A 30 -15.12 -7.21 -4.17
CA PHE A 30 -15.83 -7.14 -2.88
C PHE A 30 -17.07 -6.24 -2.88
N ASP A 31 -17.52 -5.77 -4.04
CA ASP A 31 -18.69 -4.88 -4.19
C ASP A 31 -18.63 -3.65 -3.27
N VAL A 32 -17.45 -2.99 -3.29
CA VAL A 32 -17.16 -1.75 -2.55
C VAL A 32 -17.45 -0.55 -3.45
N SER A 33 -18.33 0.36 -3.00
CA SER A 33 -18.84 1.47 -3.82
C SER A 33 -17.79 2.56 -4.14
N ASP A 34 -17.71 2.95 -5.42
CA ASP A 34 -16.73 3.83 -6.09
C ASP A 34 -16.53 5.27 -5.58
N ARG A 35 -17.12 5.68 -4.45
CA ARG A 35 -17.01 7.07 -3.93
C ARG A 35 -15.67 7.34 -3.21
N GLY A 36 -14.54 6.94 -3.79
CA GLY A 36 -13.19 7.14 -3.24
C GLY A 36 -12.50 5.86 -2.77
N VAL A 37 -12.74 4.72 -3.43
CA VAL A 37 -12.41 3.36 -2.96
C VAL A 37 -10.92 3.12 -2.72
N GLU A 38 -10.03 3.86 -3.40
CA GLU A 38 -8.59 3.74 -3.14
C GLU A 38 -8.23 4.02 -1.68
N VAL A 39 -8.93 4.95 -1.01
CA VAL A 39 -8.63 5.30 0.38
C VAL A 39 -9.06 4.16 1.33
N PRO A 40 -10.33 3.70 1.33
CA PRO A 40 -10.77 2.55 2.12
C PRO A 40 -9.93 1.29 1.89
N ILE A 41 -9.61 0.93 0.64
CA ILE A 41 -8.82 -0.28 0.35
C ILE A 41 -7.40 -0.14 0.87
N ARG A 42 -6.79 1.04 0.74
CA ARG A 42 -5.46 1.30 1.32
C ARG A 42 -5.47 1.22 2.85
N ASP A 43 -6.55 1.62 3.50
CA ASP A 43 -6.68 1.51 4.95
C ASP A 43 -6.78 0.04 5.40
N VAL A 44 -7.54 -0.79 4.68
CA VAL A 44 -7.59 -2.24 4.93
C VAL A 44 -6.22 -2.89 4.71
N ILE A 45 -5.51 -2.54 3.64
CA ILE A 45 -4.14 -3.03 3.38
C ILE A 45 -3.20 -2.64 4.54
N ARG A 46 -3.26 -1.40 5.02
CA ARG A 46 -2.43 -0.94 6.15
C ARG A 46 -2.75 -1.70 7.42
N GLN A 47 -4.02 -1.97 7.69
CA GLN A 47 -4.44 -2.74 8.85
C GLN A 47 -3.94 -4.19 8.75
N ALA A 48 -4.06 -4.83 7.59
CA ALA A 48 -3.52 -6.18 7.37
C ALA A 48 -2.00 -6.24 7.61
N ILE A 49 -1.23 -5.25 7.16
CA ILE A 49 0.20 -5.14 7.46
C ILE A 49 0.46 -4.99 8.96
N ALA A 50 -0.33 -4.15 9.65
CA ALA A 50 -0.22 -3.97 11.10
C ALA A 50 -0.53 -5.26 11.88
N ASP A 51 -1.39 -6.11 11.33
CA ASP A 51 -1.76 -7.42 11.89
C ASP A 51 -0.77 -8.54 11.52
N GLY A 52 0.33 -8.21 10.82
CA GLY A 52 1.46 -9.11 10.57
C GLY A 52 1.55 -9.65 9.13
N GLU A 53 0.66 -9.23 8.23
CA GLU A 53 0.67 -9.70 6.84
C GLU A 53 1.78 -9.05 6.02
N LEU A 54 2.50 -9.85 5.22
CA LEU A 54 3.57 -9.36 4.35
C LEU A 54 3.00 -8.92 2.99
N ILE A 55 2.45 -7.70 2.95
CA ILE A 55 1.88 -7.10 1.74
C ILE A 55 2.82 -6.06 1.16
N GLY A 56 3.18 -6.22 -0.12
CA GLY A 56 3.93 -5.27 -0.92
C GLY A 56 3.04 -4.45 -1.84
N SER A 57 3.57 -3.36 -2.38
CA SER A 57 2.90 -2.59 -3.43
C SER A 57 3.89 -2.03 -4.45
N ASN A 58 3.49 -2.01 -5.72
CA ASN A 58 4.21 -1.35 -6.80
C ASN A 58 3.27 -0.46 -7.63
N ASN A 59 3.74 0.05 -8.78
CA ASN A 59 2.95 0.94 -9.63
C ASN A 59 1.71 0.26 -10.26
N HIS A 60 1.59 -1.06 -10.15
CA HIS A 60 0.51 -1.85 -10.75
C HIS A 60 -0.42 -2.46 -9.69
N GLY A 61 -0.18 -2.27 -8.39
CA GLY A 61 -1.08 -2.73 -7.33
C GLY A 61 -0.38 -3.36 -6.13
N PHE A 62 -1.12 -4.20 -5.42
CA PHE A 62 -0.75 -4.88 -4.18
C PHE A 62 -0.51 -6.37 -4.42
N PHE A 63 0.40 -6.97 -3.67
CA PHE A 63 0.74 -8.39 -3.77
C PHE A 63 1.19 -8.94 -2.42
N LEU A 64 1.09 -10.25 -2.25
CA LEU A 64 1.72 -10.94 -1.12
C LEU A 64 3.20 -11.12 -1.41
N ILE A 65 4.05 -10.67 -0.50
CA ILE A 65 5.50 -10.85 -0.57
C ILE A 65 5.79 -12.33 -0.33
N ASP A 66 6.49 -12.97 -1.26
CA ASP A 66 6.80 -14.41 -1.21
C ASP A 66 8.31 -14.69 -1.18
N LYS A 67 9.12 -13.69 -1.57
CA LYS A 67 10.58 -13.80 -1.63
C LYS A 67 11.27 -12.68 -0.85
N GLU A 68 12.44 -12.99 -0.29
CA GLU A 68 13.28 -12.02 0.42
C GLU A 68 13.65 -10.81 -0.47
N GLU A 69 13.91 -11.03 -1.76
CA GLU A 69 14.19 -9.95 -2.69
C GLU A 69 13.00 -8.96 -2.81
N GLU A 70 11.77 -9.47 -2.85
CA GLU A 70 10.56 -8.63 -2.93
C GLU A 70 10.37 -7.81 -1.66
N TYR A 71 10.64 -8.44 -0.51
CA TYR A 71 10.64 -7.79 0.79
C TYR A 71 11.64 -6.63 0.85
N GLU A 72 12.91 -6.90 0.52
CA GLU A 72 13.98 -5.89 0.54
C GLU A 72 13.72 -4.77 -0.45
N ASN A 73 13.24 -5.09 -1.65
CA ASN A 73 12.85 -4.10 -2.65
C ASN A 73 11.71 -3.20 -2.15
N TYR A 74 10.69 -3.79 -1.51
CA TYR A 74 9.58 -3.02 -0.97
C TYR A 74 10.04 -2.10 0.17
N LEU A 75 10.85 -2.60 1.11
CA LEU A 75 11.44 -1.77 2.17
C LEU A 75 12.29 -0.63 1.62
N LYS A 76 13.12 -0.90 0.61
CA LYS A 76 13.93 0.13 -0.08
C LYS A 76 13.05 1.23 -0.67
N SER A 77 11.92 0.85 -1.27
CA SER A 77 10.94 1.80 -1.82
C SER A 77 10.33 2.69 -0.73
N LEU A 78 9.94 2.11 0.41
CA LEU A 78 9.36 2.84 1.55
C LEU A 78 10.38 3.80 2.16
N ARG A 79 11.63 3.36 2.37
CA ARG A 79 12.72 4.21 2.87
C ARG A 79 13.01 5.38 1.92
N SER A 80 12.94 5.15 0.60
CA SER A 80 13.09 6.22 -0.39
C SER A 80 11.97 7.26 -0.28
N ARG A 81 10.72 6.82 -0.16
CA ARG A 81 9.55 7.69 0.04
C ARG A 81 9.66 8.49 1.33
N GLN A 82 10.07 7.85 2.43
CA GLN A 82 10.31 8.52 3.71
C GLN A 82 11.35 9.64 3.57
N ARG A 83 12.50 9.39 2.93
CA ARG A 83 13.52 10.43 2.69
C ARG A 83 12.98 11.59 1.86
N GLY A 84 12.16 11.31 0.83
CA GLY A 84 11.51 12.34 0.01
C GLY A 84 10.57 13.23 0.84
N ILE A 85 9.73 12.63 1.66
CA ILE A 85 8.82 13.35 2.57
C ILE A 85 9.62 14.20 3.57
N SER A 86 10.64 13.63 4.22
CA SER A 86 11.49 14.36 5.16
C SER A 86 12.24 15.53 4.50
N LYS A 87 12.68 15.37 3.25
CA LYS A 87 13.28 16.48 2.47
C LYS A 87 12.26 17.60 2.23
N ARG A 88 11.03 17.25 1.82
CA ARG A 88 9.96 18.22 1.60
C ARG A 88 9.59 18.98 2.89
N ILE A 89 9.52 18.28 4.03
CA ILE A 89 9.28 18.90 5.35
C ILE A 89 10.37 19.93 5.66
N ARG A 90 11.66 19.55 5.55
CA ARG A 90 12.79 20.46 5.80
C ARG A 90 12.75 21.69 4.90
N ASN A 91 12.46 21.51 3.61
CA ASN A 91 12.36 22.63 2.67
C ASN A 91 11.26 23.61 3.07
N LEU A 92 10.07 23.11 3.47
CA LEU A 92 8.97 23.97 3.93
C LEU A 92 9.35 24.75 5.20
N GLN A 93 9.99 24.09 6.16
CA GLN A 93 10.45 24.73 7.40
C GLN A 93 11.49 25.82 7.13
N ASN A 94 12.48 25.56 6.27
CA ASN A 94 13.50 26.54 5.89
C ASN A 94 12.88 27.74 5.16
N ASN A 95 11.98 27.48 4.20
CA ASN A 95 11.29 28.54 3.47
C ASN A 95 10.42 29.40 4.39
N TRP A 96 9.78 28.82 5.41
CA TRP A 96 9.01 29.57 6.40
C TRP A 96 9.89 30.45 7.30
N ARG A 97 11.05 29.94 7.73
CA ARG A 97 12.00 30.70 8.57
C ARG A 97 12.68 31.87 7.85
N ASN A 98 12.84 31.76 6.54
CA ASN A 98 13.46 32.78 5.69
C ASN A 98 12.43 33.74 5.05
N ARG A 99 11.16 33.67 5.48
CA ARG A 99 10.16 34.72 5.21
C ARG A 99 10.33 35.85 6.21
#